data_AF-A0A6G2Q9D8-F1
#
_entry.id   AF-A0A6G2Q9D8-F1
#
_cell.length_a   1.000
_cell.length_b   1.000
_cell.length_c   1.000
_cell.angle_alpha   90.00
_cell.angle_beta   90.00
_cell.angle_gamma   90.00
#
_symmetry.space_group_name_H-M   'P 1'
#
loop_
_entity.id
_entity.type
_entity.pdbx_description
1 polymer ?
#
loop_
_entity_poly.entity_id
_entity_poly.type
_entity_poly.pdbx_seq_one_letter_code
_entity_poly.pdbx_strand_id
1 'polypeptide(L)' 'ERNTFTQSYGSQELDASLLLIPQMGFLPPDDKRVIGTIEAIQRELSTSDGFILRYPTEGQSEGVDGLPGDEGAFLACSFW' A
#
# COMPACT_ATOMS: atom_id res chain seq x y z
N GLU A 1 -3.21 -15.86 6.17
CA GLU A 1 -3.05 -15.03 4.96
C GLU A 1 -3.73 -13.68 5.17
N ARG A 2 -3.15 -12.58 4.68
CA ARG A 2 -3.66 -11.21 4.90
C ARG A 2 -4.89 -10.83 4.03
N ASN A 3 -5.32 -11.68 3.10
CA ASN A 3 -6.39 -11.37 2.12
C ASN A 3 -6.18 -10.01 1.41
N THR A 4 -4.98 -9.80 0.87
CA THR A 4 -4.60 -8.57 0.16
C THR A 4 -3.77 -8.90 -1.07
N PHE A 5 -3.88 -8.07 -2.09
CA PHE A 5 -2.85 -7.95 -3.12
C PHE A 5 -1.53 -7.43 -2.53
N THR A 6 -0.44 -7.67 -3.26
CA THR A 6 0.92 -7.23 -2.89
C THR A 6 1.54 -6.47 -4.06
N GLN A 7 2.62 -5.73 -3.78
CA GLN A 7 3.26 -4.82 -4.72
C GLN A 7 3.68 -5.50 -6.03
N SER A 8 4.15 -6.75 -5.95
CA SER A 8 4.62 -7.52 -7.09
C SER A 8 4.49 -9.02 -6.84
N TYR A 9 4.48 -9.81 -7.92
CA TYR A 9 4.44 -11.26 -7.81
C TYR A 9 5.64 -11.79 -7.03
N GLY A 10 5.37 -12.63 -6.03
CA GLY A 10 6.39 -13.19 -5.14
C GLY A 10 6.78 -12.28 -3.97
N SER A 11 6.31 -11.02 -3.94
CA SER A 11 6.49 -10.12 -2.80
C SER A 11 5.37 -10.27 -1.77
N GLN A 12 5.70 -10.00 -0.51
CA GLN A 12 4.74 -9.83 0.59
C GLN A 12 4.49 -8.34 0.93
N GLU A 13 5.21 -7.42 0.29
CA GLU A 13 5.10 -5.99 0.55
C GLU A 13 3.83 -5.38 -0.04
N LEU A 14 3.35 -4.31 0.59
CA LEU A 14 2.23 -3.51 0.09
C LEU A 14 2.73 -2.34 -0.76
N ASP A 15 1.87 -1.86 -1.66
CA ASP A 15 2.06 -0.60 -2.36
C ASP A 15 0.71 0.11 -2.46
N ALA A 16 0.67 1.42 -2.23
CA ALA A 16 -0.54 2.22 -2.27
C ALA A 16 -1.20 2.23 -3.65
N SER A 17 -0.45 1.94 -4.74
CA SER A 17 -1.01 1.82 -6.09
C SER A 17 -2.09 0.73 -6.20
N LEU A 18 -2.15 -0.21 -5.25
CA LEU A 18 -3.22 -1.20 -5.17
C LEU A 18 -4.60 -0.57 -4.90
N LEU A 19 -4.69 0.66 -4.37
CA LEU A 19 -5.95 1.40 -4.26
C LEU A 19 -6.57 1.74 -5.63
N LEU A 20 -5.78 1.68 -6.70
CA LEU A 20 -6.28 1.88 -8.07
C LEU A 20 -7.02 0.66 -8.63
N ILE A 21 -6.94 -0.51 -7.99
CA ILE A 21 -7.61 -1.75 -8.42
C ILE A 21 -9.12 -1.52 -8.70
N PRO A 22 -9.91 -1.00 -7.74
CA PRO A 22 -11.32 -0.72 -7.98
C PRO A 22 -11.55 0.44 -8.95
N GLN A 23 -10.68 1.46 -8.94
CA GLN A 23 -10.82 2.63 -9.83
C GLN A 23 -10.67 2.26 -11.31
N MET A 24 -9.75 1.33 -11.60
CA MET A 24 -9.46 0.87 -12.96
C MET A 24 -10.38 -0.28 -13.41
N GLY A 25 -11.30 -0.74 -12.55
CA GLY A 25 -12.23 -1.83 -12.86
C GLY A 25 -11.58 -3.22 -12.92
N PHE A 26 -10.41 -3.41 -12.31
CA PHE A 26 -9.78 -4.73 -12.23
C PHE A 26 -10.62 -5.69 -11.37
N LEU A 27 -11.20 -5.19 -10.28
CA LEU A 27 -12.22 -5.87 -9.46
C LEU A 27 -13.25 -4.84 -8.96
N PRO A 28 -14.49 -5.26 -8.65
CA PRO A 28 -15.48 -4.35 -8.10
C PRO A 28 -15.10 -3.91 -6.67
N PRO A 29 -15.52 -2.70 -6.23
CA PRO A 29 -15.15 -2.17 -4.90
C PRO A 29 -15.59 -3.02 -3.71
N ASP A 30 -16.62 -3.85 -3.87
CA ASP A 30 -17.16 -4.76 -2.85
C ASP A 30 -16.56 -6.17 -2.89
N ASP A 31 -15.59 -6.44 -3.78
CA ASP A 31 -14.84 -7.70 -3.75
C ASP A 31 -14.06 -7.79 -2.43
N LYS A 32 -14.18 -8.94 -1.75
CA LYS A 32 -13.53 -9.17 -0.45
C LYS A 32 -12.01 -8.99 -0.49
N ARG A 33 -11.37 -9.21 -1.64
CA ARG A 33 -9.93 -8.99 -1.81
C ARG A 33 -9.59 -7.51 -1.92
N VAL A 34 -10.46 -6.71 -2.53
CA VAL A 34 -10.32 -5.24 -2.59
C VAL A 34 -10.47 -4.66 -1.20
N ILE A 35 -11.52 -5.05 -0.47
CA ILE A 35 -11.75 -4.61 0.91
C ILE A 35 -10.55 -4.98 1.79
N GLY A 36 -10.07 -6.23 1.72
CA GLY A 36 -8.92 -6.67 2.50
C GLY A 36 -7.63 -5.93 2.16
N THR A 37 -7.44 -5.51 0.91
CA THR A 37 -6.33 -4.64 0.50
C THR A 37 -6.44 -3.23 1.07
N ILE A 38 -7.61 -2.62 1.03
CA ILE A 38 -7.84 -1.29 1.63
C ILE A 38 -7.57 -1.34 3.14
N GLU A 39 -8.09 -2.36 3.83
CA GLU A 39 -7.85 -2.56 5.26
C GLU A 39 -6.36 -2.78 5.56
N ALA A 40 -5.63 -3.51 4.71
CA ALA A 40 -4.20 -3.73 4.87
C ALA A 40 -3.40 -2.44 4.72
N ILE A 41 -3.68 -1.66 3.67
CA ILE A 41 -3.05 -0.35 3.46
C ILE A 41 -3.35 0.59 4.63
N GLN A 42 -4.59 0.62 5.11
CA GLN A 42 -4.95 1.47 6.24
C GLN A 42 -4.20 1.11 7.51
N ARG A 43 -3.97 -0.18 7.79
CA ARG A 43 -3.22 -0.61 8.98
C ARG A 43 -1.71 -0.40 8.86
N GLU A 44 -1.15 -0.63 7.67
CA GLU A 44 0.29 -0.85 7.49
C GLU A 44 0.99 0.33 6.81
N LEU A 45 0.27 1.18 6.06
CA LEU A 45 0.84 2.33 5.34
C LEU A 45 0.30 3.69 5.81
N SER A 46 -0.62 3.74 6.79
CA SER A 46 -1.08 5.01 7.36
C SER A 46 -0.05 5.61 8.30
N THR A 47 0.27 6.89 8.11
CA THR A 47 1.08 7.68 9.05
C THR A 47 0.24 8.16 10.23
N SER A 48 0.90 8.59 11.31
CA SER A 48 0.23 9.21 12.46
C SER A 48 -0.56 10.48 12.12
N ASP A 49 -0.18 11.15 11.03
CA ASP A 49 -0.83 12.37 10.55
C ASP A 49 -2.01 12.07 9.60
N GLY A 50 -2.31 10.80 9.34
CA GLY A 50 -3.44 10.36 8.51
C GLY A 50 -3.16 10.33 7.01
N PHE A 51 -1.88 10.36 6.61
CA PHE A 51 -1.48 10.20 5.20
C PHE A 51 -1.12 8.75 4.89
N ILE A 52 -1.05 8.41 3.61
CA ILE A 52 -0.67 7.07 3.12
C ILE A 52 0.75 7.13 2.54
N LEU A 53 1.66 6.31 3.09
CA LEU A 53 2.95 6.01 2.48
C LEU A 53 2.74 5.20 1.21
N ARG A 54 3.64 5.35 0.23
CA ARG A 54 3.54 4.56 -1.01
C ARG A 54 3.85 3.08 -0.75
N TYR A 55 4.88 2.80 0.04
CA TYR A 55 5.31 1.46 0.46
C TYR A 55 5.96 1.60 1.85
N PRO A 56 6.19 0.50 2.59
CA PRO A 56 6.88 0.57 3.87
C PRO A 56 8.29 1.13 3.69
N THR A 57 8.61 2.19 4.42
CA THR A 57 9.96 2.79 4.44
C THR A 57 10.68 2.58 5.76
N GLU A 58 9.95 2.16 6.80
CA GLU A 58 10.52 1.93 8.13
C GLU A 58 11.39 0.66 8.15
N GLY A 59 12.69 0.81 8.41
CA GLY A 59 13.61 -0.31 8.60
C GLY A 59 15.08 -0.02 8.32
N GLN A 60 15.96 -0.97 8.69
CA GLN A 60 17.41 -0.90 8.42
C GLN A 60 17.79 -1.49 7.04
N SER A 61 16.85 -2.13 6.36
CA SER A 61 17.02 -2.64 4.99
C SER A 61 16.65 -1.55 4.00
N GLU A 62 17.45 -1.38 2.95
CA GLU A 62 17.09 -0.56 1.78
C GLU A 62 15.66 -0.94 1.36
N GLY A 63 14.81 0.08 1.20
CA GLY A 63 13.44 -0.11 0.73
C GLY A 63 13.41 -0.76 -0.65
N VAL A 64 12.22 -1.05 -1.15
CA VAL A 64 12.03 -1.57 -2.52
C VAL A 64 12.53 -0.61 -3.62
N ASP A 65 12.80 0.64 -3.25
CA ASP A 65 13.42 1.68 -4.08
C ASP A 65 14.96 1.71 -4.01
N GLY A 66 15.57 0.92 -3.13
CA GLY A 66 17.01 0.89 -2.92
C GLY A 66 17.56 2.08 -2.13
N LEU A 67 16.70 2.85 -1.45
CA LEU A 67 17.12 4.01 -0.66
C LEU A 67 17.14 3.68 0.85
N PRO A 68 18.09 4.26 1.61
CA PRO A 68 18.14 4.10 3.05
C PRO A 68 17.28 5.14 3.78
N GLY A 69 16.77 4.76 4.96
CA GLY A 69 16.05 5.64 5.87
C GLY A 69 14.55 5.70 5.57
N ASP A 70 13.86 6.60 6.30
CA ASP A 70 12.42 6.79 6.16
C ASP A 70 12.09 7.83 5.07
N GLU A 71 10.91 7.71 4.46
CA GLU A 71 10.36 8.69 3.53
C GLU A 71 9.12 9.36 4.13
N GLY A 72 8.85 10.60 3.69
CA GLY A 72 7.57 11.24 3.94
C GLY A 72 6.44 10.62 3.12
N ALA A 73 5.19 10.93 3.47
CA ALA A 73 4.05 10.48 2.67
C ALA A 73 4.06 11.08 1.25
N PHE A 74 3.85 10.22 0.26
CA PHE A 74 3.58 10.67 -1.10
C PHE A 74 2.10 11.07 -1.19
N LEU A 75 1.84 12.37 -1.07
CA LEU A 75 0.50 12.91 -0.84
C LEU A 75 -0.58 12.39 -1.79
N ALA A 76 -0.24 12.15 -3.07
CA ALA A 76 -1.17 11.61 -4.06
C ALA A 76 -1.82 10.28 -3.62
N CYS A 77 -1.08 9.40 -2.92
CA CYS A 77 -1.57 8.12 -2.42
C CYS A 77 -2.71 8.27 -1.41
N SER A 78 -2.80 9.41 -0.72
CA SER A 78 -3.85 9.67 0.28
C SER A 78 -5.19 10.05 -0.36
N PHE A 79 -5.23 10.22 -1.69
CA PHE A 79 -6.42 10.59 -2.46
C PHE A 79 -6.85 9.50 -3.45
N TRP A 80 -6.21 8.33 -3.41
CA TRP A 80 -6.62 7.15 -4.18
C TRP A 80 -7.66 6.32 -3.41
#